data_AF-A0A5F8GNS7-F1
#
_entry.id   AF-A0A5F8GNS7-F1
#
_cell.length_a   1.000
_cell.length_b   1.000
_cell.length_c   1.000
_cell.angle_alpha   90.00
_cell.angle_beta   90.00
_cell.angle_gamma   90.00
#
_symmetry.space_group_name_H-M   'P 1'
#
loop_
_entity.id
_entity.type
_entity.pdbx_description
1 polymer ?
#
loop_
_entity_poly.entity_id
_entity_poly.type
_entity_poly.pdbx_seq_one_letter_code
_entity_poly.pdbx_strand_id
1 'polypeptide(L)'
;MDPAEYNAYQRGSGERIIARMKHINLSFASCGFLGIYHLGVASALYKHGKQLLKVVKAFAGASGGSLVATILLTAPEKIEECNEFTYNFAEEIRKQYFGAITPGYDFMARLRGGMETILPLNAHEIADTRLYVSITNVKTRENNLVSRFPSRNDLIKVLLASSFVPVYAGLKAVEYKGQKWVDGGLTNGLPILPVGRTVTVSPFSGRLDICPEDKGQMDIYINMANQDIMIIKIFKGKRCQGDIPVIGNVNNGMA
;
A
#
# COMPACT_ATOMS: atom_id res chain seq x y z
N MET A 1 -6.84 -24.21 -38.04
CA MET A 1 -6.68 -22.75 -38.09
C MET A 1 -5.82 -22.45 -39.30
N ASP A 2 -6.27 -21.60 -40.20
CA ASP A 2 -5.50 -21.20 -41.39
C ASP A 2 -4.20 -20.49 -40.95
N PRO A 3 -3.03 -20.75 -41.57
CA PRO A 3 -1.81 -19.99 -41.34
C PRO A 3 -1.98 -18.46 -41.36
N ALA A 4 -2.89 -17.92 -42.17
CA ALA A 4 -3.18 -16.48 -42.18
C ALA A 4 -3.93 -16.03 -40.92
N GLU A 5 -4.91 -16.81 -40.45
CA GLU A 5 -5.61 -16.57 -39.19
C GLU A 5 -4.70 -16.70 -37.97
N TYR A 6 -3.81 -17.70 -37.94
CA TYR A 6 -2.86 -17.88 -36.85
C TYR A 6 -1.88 -16.70 -36.78
N ASN A 7 -1.38 -16.23 -37.92
CA ASN A 7 -0.50 -15.07 -37.99
C ASN A 7 -1.22 -13.76 -37.61
N ALA A 8 -2.49 -13.59 -38.02
CA ALA A 8 -3.31 -12.44 -37.61
C ALA A 8 -3.64 -12.47 -36.11
N TYR A 9 -3.89 -13.66 -35.54
CA TYR A 9 -4.09 -13.85 -34.10
C TYR A 9 -2.83 -13.52 -33.30
N GLN A 10 -1.65 -13.97 -33.76
CA GLN A 10 -0.37 -13.65 -33.12
C GLN A 10 0.02 -12.17 -33.25
N ARG A 11 -0.31 -11.52 -34.37
CA ARG A 11 -0.13 -10.07 -34.52
C ARG A 11 -1.06 -9.28 -33.60
N GLY A 12 -2.34 -9.65 -33.55
CA GLY A 12 -3.34 -9.03 -32.68
C GLY A 12 -3.06 -9.28 -31.19
N SER A 13 -2.49 -10.44 -30.82
CA SER A 13 -2.05 -10.72 -29.45
C SER A 13 -0.81 -9.90 -29.09
N GLY A 14 0.17 -9.80 -29.99
CA GLY A 14 1.37 -8.97 -29.83
C GLY A 14 1.05 -7.49 -29.68
N GLU A 15 0.17 -6.93 -30.51
CA GLU A 15 -0.26 -5.54 -30.42
C GLU A 15 -1.04 -5.25 -29.13
N ARG A 16 -1.91 -6.18 -28.68
CA ARG A 16 -2.59 -6.08 -27.38
C ARG A 16 -1.62 -6.14 -26.20
N ILE A 17 -0.57 -6.97 -26.28
CA ILE A 17 0.48 -7.03 -25.26
C ILE A 17 1.28 -5.73 -25.23
N ILE A 18 1.68 -5.20 -26.39
CA ILE A 18 2.40 -3.92 -26.49
C ILE A 18 1.53 -2.75 -26.01
N ALA A 19 0.24 -2.73 -26.37
CA ALA A 19 -0.71 -1.74 -25.86
C ALA A 19 -0.88 -1.85 -24.33
N ARG A 20 -0.97 -3.06 -23.78
CA ARG A 20 -0.94 -3.30 -22.33
C ARG A 20 0.36 -2.83 -21.68
N MET A 21 1.51 -2.94 -22.35
CA MET A 21 2.78 -2.41 -21.84
C MET A 21 2.88 -0.88 -21.91
N LYS A 22 2.08 -0.21 -22.75
CA LYS A 22 2.01 1.28 -22.82
C LYS A 22 1.19 1.91 -21.68
N HIS A 23 0.37 1.13 -20.97
CA HIS A 23 -0.42 1.60 -19.84
C HIS A 23 0.28 1.24 -18.54
N ILE A 24 0.83 2.23 -17.84
CA ILE A 24 1.44 2.02 -16.53
C ILE A 24 0.47 2.50 -15.45
N ASN A 25 0.32 1.69 -14.40
CA ASN A 25 -0.41 2.04 -13.19
C ASN A 25 0.51 1.92 -11.99
N LEU A 26 0.18 2.62 -10.91
CA LEU A 26 0.83 2.45 -9.60
C LEU A 26 -0.17 1.90 -8.61
N SER A 27 0.22 0.87 -7.85
CA SER A 27 -0.63 0.32 -6.79
C SER A 27 0.11 0.26 -5.47
N PHE A 28 -0.52 0.82 -4.43
CA PHE A 28 0.02 0.90 -3.08
C PHE A 28 -0.73 -0.05 -2.15
N ALA A 29 0.03 -0.93 -1.52
CA ALA A 29 -0.42 -1.93 -0.57
C ALA A 29 -1.17 -1.32 0.64
N SER A 30 -2.07 -2.10 1.25
CA SER A 30 -2.50 -1.86 2.62
C SER A 30 -1.30 -1.97 3.56
N CYS A 31 -1.18 -1.02 4.50
CA CYS A 31 0.04 -0.87 5.30
C CYS A 31 -0.19 -0.45 6.77
N GLY A 32 -1.41 -0.03 7.15
CA GLY A 32 -1.64 0.62 8.44
C GLY A 32 -0.63 1.75 8.70
N PHE A 33 0.01 1.75 9.87
CA PHE A 33 1.04 2.74 10.26
C PHE A 33 2.36 2.63 9.50
N LEU A 34 2.59 1.58 8.69
CA LEU A 34 3.72 1.52 7.76
C LEU A 34 3.52 2.45 6.55
N GLY A 35 2.48 3.30 6.55
CA GLY A 35 2.25 4.35 5.55
C GLY A 35 3.44 5.29 5.35
N ILE A 36 4.33 5.42 6.35
CA ILE A 36 5.58 6.20 6.21
C ILE A 36 6.49 5.65 5.11
N TYR A 37 6.50 4.32 4.89
CA TYR A 37 7.23 3.72 3.77
C TYR A 37 6.66 4.19 2.44
N HIS A 38 5.33 4.17 2.30
CA HIS A 38 4.66 4.64 1.09
C HIS A 38 4.91 6.13 0.84
N LEU A 39 4.92 6.96 1.87
CA LEU A 39 5.25 8.38 1.74
C LEU A 39 6.70 8.58 1.29
N GLY A 40 7.64 7.76 1.79
CA GLY A 40 9.02 7.72 1.30
C GLY A 40 9.11 7.39 -0.19
N VAL A 41 8.39 6.35 -0.63
CA VAL A 41 8.31 5.98 -2.06
C VAL A 41 7.66 7.09 -2.88
N ALA A 42 6.55 7.68 -2.42
CA ALA A 42 5.87 8.78 -3.09
C ALA A 42 6.79 10.01 -3.23
N SER A 43 7.56 10.34 -2.18
CA SER A 43 8.55 11.42 -2.19
C SER A 43 9.65 11.16 -3.23
N ALA A 44 10.17 9.94 -3.29
CA ALA A 44 11.18 9.55 -4.28
C ALA A 44 10.63 9.59 -5.72
N LEU A 45 9.42 9.07 -5.95
CA LEU A 45 8.74 9.14 -7.25
C LEU A 45 8.48 10.58 -7.67
N TYR A 46 8.06 11.45 -6.76
CA TYR A 46 7.80 12.85 -7.07
C TYR A 46 9.08 13.63 -7.41
N LYS A 47 10.17 13.38 -6.66
CA LYS A 47 11.47 14.06 -6.86
C LYS A 47 12.20 13.55 -8.10
N HIS A 48 12.27 12.23 -8.28
CA HIS A 48 13.15 11.59 -9.27
C HIS A 48 12.39 10.89 -10.41
N GLY A 49 11.14 10.50 -10.19
CA GLY A 49 10.31 9.72 -11.11
C GLY A 49 9.36 10.55 -11.99
N LYS A 50 9.60 11.85 -12.19
CA LYS A 50 8.66 12.75 -12.91
C LYS A 50 8.25 12.24 -14.30
N GLN A 51 9.17 11.64 -15.05
CA GLN A 51 8.86 11.09 -16.39
C GLN A 51 7.96 9.85 -16.31
N LEU A 52 8.15 9.00 -15.29
CA LEU A 52 7.27 7.88 -15.02
C LEU A 52 5.87 8.37 -14.64
N LEU A 53 5.77 9.32 -13.71
CA LEU A 53 4.47 9.85 -13.25
C LEU A 53 3.64 10.47 -14.38
N LYS A 54 4.28 11.07 -15.40
CA LYS A 54 3.58 11.60 -16.59
C LYS A 54 2.88 10.53 -17.43
N VAL A 55 3.40 9.30 -17.44
CA VAL A 55 2.82 8.20 -18.23
C VAL A 55 1.88 7.31 -17.41
N VAL A 56 1.87 7.45 -16.08
CA VAL A 56 0.95 6.72 -15.20
C VAL A 56 -0.50 7.11 -15.48
N LYS A 57 -1.32 6.13 -15.83
CA LYS A 57 -2.73 6.30 -16.16
C LYS A 57 -3.61 6.21 -14.94
N ALA A 58 -3.34 5.25 -14.06
CA ALA A 58 -4.11 5.05 -12.84
C ALA A 58 -3.24 4.77 -11.62
N PHE A 59 -3.80 5.15 -10.48
CA PHE A 59 -3.30 4.91 -9.14
C PHE A 59 -4.31 4.02 -8.42
N ALA A 60 -3.83 3.07 -7.64
CA ALA A 60 -4.68 2.17 -6.88
C ALA A 60 -4.14 1.99 -5.47
N GLY A 61 -5.00 1.61 -4.55
CA GLY A 61 -4.55 1.17 -3.23
C GLY A 61 -5.67 0.76 -2.30
N ALA A 62 -5.26 0.27 -1.14
CA ALA A 62 -6.11 -0.09 -0.02
C ALA A 62 -5.56 0.53 1.27
N SER A 63 -6.43 0.88 2.22
CA SER A 63 -6.02 1.43 3.51
C SER A 63 -5.03 2.60 3.37
N GLY A 64 -3.96 2.64 4.18
CA GLY A 64 -2.90 3.65 4.06
C GLY A 64 -2.30 3.80 2.66
N GLY A 65 -2.22 2.71 1.87
CA GLY A 65 -1.81 2.78 0.47
C GLY A 65 -2.76 3.61 -0.40
N SER A 66 -4.07 3.50 -0.18
CA SER A 66 -5.06 4.34 -0.90
C SER A 66 -4.95 5.83 -0.54
N LEU A 67 -4.58 6.14 0.70
CA LEU A 67 -4.32 7.52 1.13
C LEU A 67 -3.12 8.10 0.38
N VAL A 68 -1.99 7.40 0.38
CA VAL A 68 -0.77 7.87 -0.30
C VAL A 68 -0.95 7.92 -1.82
N ALA A 69 -1.64 6.93 -2.41
CA ALA A 69 -2.00 6.95 -3.83
C ALA A 69 -2.82 8.18 -4.20
N THR A 70 -3.76 8.58 -3.34
CA THR A 70 -4.55 9.81 -3.52
C THR A 70 -3.66 11.04 -3.48
N ILE A 71 -2.81 11.18 -2.45
CA ILE A 71 -1.90 12.33 -2.31
C ILE A 71 -0.97 12.46 -3.51
N LEU A 72 -0.32 11.37 -3.92
CA LEU A 72 0.61 11.39 -5.07
C LEU A 72 -0.09 11.80 -6.37
N LEU A 73 -1.37 11.45 -6.53
CA LEU A 73 -2.17 11.81 -7.70
C LEU A 73 -2.67 13.26 -7.64
N THR A 74 -3.17 13.72 -6.50
CA THR A 74 -3.95 14.97 -6.41
C THR A 74 -3.18 16.15 -5.83
N ALA A 75 -2.18 15.89 -4.97
CA ALA A 75 -1.43 16.93 -4.25
C ALA A 75 -0.01 16.45 -3.89
N PRO A 76 0.84 16.08 -4.87
CA PRO A 76 2.17 15.54 -4.59
C PRO A 76 3.09 16.54 -3.87
N GLU A 77 2.84 17.84 -3.98
CA GLU A 77 3.52 18.89 -3.23
C GLU A 77 3.23 18.85 -1.72
N LYS A 78 2.16 18.17 -1.30
CA LYS A 78 1.72 18.03 0.09
C LYS A 78 2.29 16.80 0.81
N ILE A 79 3.16 16.02 0.15
CA ILE A 79 3.73 14.79 0.73
C ILE A 79 4.44 15.06 2.07
N GLU A 80 5.13 16.19 2.22
CA GLU A 80 5.80 16.54 3.49
C GLU A 80 4.79 16.84 4.61
N GLU A 81 3.72 17.57 4.30
CA GLU A 81 2.62 17.81 5.24
C GLU A 81 1.93 16.50 5.66
N CYS A 82 1.83 15.52 4.73
CA CYS A 82 1.37 14.17 5.04
C CYS A 82 2.33 13.39 5.95
N ASN A 83 3.65 13.58 5.81
CA ASN A 83 4.63 12.99 6.72
C ASN A 83 4.41 13.51 8.14
N GLU A 84 4.35 14.83 8.30
CA GLU A 84 4.12 15.49 9.60
C GLU A 84 2.80 15.02 10.23
N PHE A 85 1.71 14.99 9.45
CA PHE A 85 0.43 14.45 9.91
C PHE A 85 0.57 13.00 10.39
N THR A 86 1.25 12.15 9.62
CA THR A 86 1.44 10.72 9.96
C THR A 86 2.23 10.55 11.26
N TYR A 87 3.31 11.33 11.44
CA TYR A 87 4.09 11.32 12.68
C TYR A 87 3.27 11.76 13.89
N ASN A 88 2.58 12.90 13.77
CA ASN A 88 1.73 13.42 14.85
C ASN A 88 0.62 12.45 15.20
N PHE A 89 -0.03 11.86 14.20
CA PHE A 89 -1.08 10.86 14.38
C PHE A 89 -0.55 9.60 15.08
N ALA A 90 0.62 9.10 14.69
CA ALA A 90 1.24 7.95 15.33
C ALA A 90 1.71 8.23 16.77
N GLU A 91 2.19 9.45 17.05
CA GLU A 91 2.53 9.91 18.41
C GLU A 91 1.28 10.06 19.29
N GLU A 92 0.21 10.68 18.79
CA GLU A 92 -1.09 10.82 19.48
C GLU A 92 -1.61 9.45 19.91
N ILE A 93 -1.56 8.47 18.99
CA ILE A 93 -2.05 7.11 19.23
C ILE A 93 -1.16 6.36 20.22
N ARG A 94 0.17 6.47 20.13
CA ARG A 94 1.10 5.83 21.08
C ARG A 94 0.96 6.36 22.51
N LYS A 95 0.49 7.61 22.69
CA LYS A 95 0.21 8.20 24.01
C LYS A 95 -1.09 7.68 24.64
N GLN A 96 -1.96 7.04 23.88
CA GLN A 96 -3.22 6.52 24.41
C GLN A 96 -3.04 5.17 25.10
N TYR A 97 -3.76 4.94 26.21
CA TYR A 97 -3.62 3.75 27.06
C TYR A 97 -3.90 2.43 26.32
N PHE A 98 -4.80 2.44 25.33
CA PHE A 98 -5.11 1.30 24.46
C PHE A 98 -4.83 1.60 22.98
N GLY A 99 -3.92 2.55 22.69
CA GLY A 99 -3.66 2.98 21.32
C GLY A 99 -4.92 3.54 20.66
N ALA A 100 -5.16 3.15 19.39
CA ALA A 100 -6.32 3.59 18.61
C ALA A 100 -7.67 3.09 19.17
N ILE A 101 -7.67 2.14 20.11
CA ILE A 101 -8.86 1.52 20.71
C ILE A 101 -9.28 2.26 22.01
N THR A 102 -8.55 3.31 22.38
CA THR A 102 -8.81 4.05 23.61
C THR A 102 -10.19 4.70 23.59
N PRO A 103 -11.08 4.39 24.55
CA PRO A 103 -12.41 4.99 24.62
C PRO A 103 -12.33 6.53 24.61
N GLY A 104 -13.04 7.15 23.67
CA GLY A 104 -13.05 8.61 23.50
C GLY A 104 -12.05 9.16 22.46
N TYR A 105 -11.10 8.37 21.97
CA TYR A 105 -10.26 8.77 20.83
C TYR A 105 -10.92 8.39 19.51
N ASP A 106 -11.38 9.38 18.75
CA ASP A 106 -11.98 9.15 17.43
C ASP A 106 -10.91 9.18 16.33
N PHE A 107 -10.29 8.03 16.11
CA PHE A 107 -9.32 7.79 15.04
C PHE A 107 -9.85 8.25 13.66
N MET A 108 -11.12 7.98 13.37
CA MET A 108 -11.72 8.25 12.07
C MET A 108 -12.02 9.74 11.88
N ALA A 109 -12.44 10.45 12.92
CA ALA A 109 -12.60 11.90 12.88
C ALA A 109 -11.25 12.61 12.70
N ARG A 110 -10.20 12.15 13.39
CA ARG A 110 -8.85 12.71 13.23
C ARG A 110 -8.31 12.51 11.83
N LEU A 111 -8.48 11.30 11.27
CA LEU A 111 -8.07 10.97 9.91
C LEU A 111 -8.87 11.78 8.87
N ARG A 112 -10.18 11.93 9.06
CA ARG A 112 -11.04 12.80 8.24
C ARG A 112 -10.52 14.24 8.24
N GLY A 113 -10.24 14.82 9.41
CA GLY A 113 -9.74 16.18 9.53
C GLY A 113 -8.42 16.38 8.77
N GLY A 114 -7.52 15.39 8.80
CA GLY A 114 -6.31 15.40 7.97
C GLY A 114 -6.60 15.48 6.48
N MET A 115 -7.50 14.62 5.97
CA MET A 115 -7.89 14.64 4.56
C MET A 115 -8.58 15.95 4.15
N GLU A 116 -9.43 16.50 5.02
CA GLU A 116 -10.13 17.76 4.79
C GLU A 116 -9.19 18.97 4.76
N THR A 117 -8.04 18.91 5.45
CA THR A 117 -7.00 19.95 5.40
C THR A 117 -6.09 19.77 4.19
N ILE A 118 -5.63 18.54 3.93
CA ILE A 118 -4.56 18.27 2.95
C ILE A 118 -5.09 18.21 1.51
N LEU A 119 -6.24 17.57 1.28
CA LEU A 119 -6.71 17.33 -0.09
C LEU A 119 -7.23 18.62 -0.74
N PRO A 120 -6.93 18.89 -2.02
CA PRO A 120 -7.48 20.04 -2.71
C PRO A 120 -9.01 19.94 -2.87
N LEU A 121 -9.67 21.08 -3.10
CA LEU A 121 -11.14 21.12 -3.23
C LEU A 121 -11.65 20.28 -4.41
N ASN A 122 -10.89 20.23 -5.50
CA ASN A 122 -11.20 19.45 -6.71
C ASN A 122 -10.53 18.06 -6.72
N ALA A 123 -10.05 17.53 -5.58
CA ALA A 123 -9.38 16.23 -5.53
C ALA A 123 -10.19 15.09 -6.17
N HIS A 124 -11.51 15.11 -5.98
CA HIS A 124 -12.44 14.13 -6.55
C HIS A 124 -12.51 14.16 -8.08
N GLU A 125 -12.35 15.33 -8.69
CA GLU A 125 -12.31 15.51 -10.15
C GLU A 125 -11.00 14.97 -10.72
N ILE A 126 -9.87 15.26 -10.05
CA ILE A 126 -8.54 14.74 -10.45
C ILE A 126 -8.49 13.21 -10.31
N ALA A 127 -9.14 12.69 -9.27
CA ALA A 127 -9.20 11.27 -8.97
C ALA A 127 -10.16 10.48 -9.87
N ASP A 128 -11.14 11.13 -10.53
CA ASP A 128 -12.15 10.43 -11.32
C ASP A 128 -11.51 9.57 -12.41
N THR A 129 -11.83 8.27 -12.39
CA THR A 129 -11.28 7.22 -13.26
C THR A 129 -9.76 7.01 -13.22
N ARG A 130 -9.04 7.80 -12.42
CA ARG A 130 -7.59 7.72 -12.24
C ARG A 130 -7.17 7.15 -10.90
N LEU A 131 -8.04 7.18 -9.89
CA LEU A 131 -7.81 6.55 -8.59
C LEU A 131 -8.74 5.33 -8.45
N TYR A 132 -8.23 4.23 -7.90
CA TYR A 132 -8.98 3.02 -7.60
C TYR A 132 -8.78 2.66 -6.13
N VAL A 133 -9.83 2.83 -5.33
CA VAL A 133 -9.80 2.58 -3.89
C VAL A 133 -10.50 1.27 -3.57
N SER A 134 -9.76 0.37 -2.93
CA SER A 134 -10.27 -0.92 -2.45
C SER A 134 -11.07 -0.74 -1.18
N ILE A 135 -12.30 -1.26 -1.16
CA ILE A 135 -13.16 -1.33 0.03
C ILE A 135 -13.83 -2.70 0.13
N THR A 136 -14.08 -3.14 1.36
CA THR A 136 -14.70 -4.45 1.64
C THR A 136 -16.15 -4.25 2.10
N ASN A 137 -17.11 -4.93 1.45
CA ASN A 137 -18.50 -4.90 1.87
C ASN A 137 -18.70 -5.73 3.15
N VAL A 138 -19.32 -5.16 4.18
CA VAL A 138 -19.51 -5.88 5.47
C VAL A 138 -20.44 -7.08 5.34
N LYS A 139 -21.49 -6.97 4.53
CA LYS A 139 -22.54 -7.98 4.43
C LYS A 139 -22.12 -9.13 3.50
N THR A 140 -21.62 -8.80 2.31
CA THR A 140 -21.26 -9.83 1.30
C THR A 140 -19.83 -10.32 1.47
N ARG A 141 -18.96 -9.57 2.17
CA ARG A 141 -17.51 -9.80 2.27
C ARG A 141 -16.79 -9.73 0.91
N GLU A 142 -17.42 -9.12 -0.08
CA GLU A 142 -16.83 -8.93 -1.40
C GLU A 142 -16.06 -7.60 -1.48
N ASN A 143 -15.06 -7.58 -2.35
CA ASN A 143 -14.30 -6.37 -2.65
C ASN A 143 -15.02 -5.49 -3.67
N ASN A 144 -14.83 -4.17 -3.53
CA ASN A 144 -15.18 -3.20 -4.56
C ASN A 144 -14.01 -2.23 -4.78
N LEU A 145 -13.66 -1.99 -6.06
CA LEU A 145 -12.70 -0.98 -6.47
C LEU A 145 -13.44 0.26 -6.95
N VAL A 146 -13.60 1.23 -6.05
CA VAL A 146 -14.29 2.48 -6.37
C VAL A 146 -13.34 3.42 -7.10
N SER A 147 -13.77 3.91 -8.27
CA SER A 147 -12.97 4.82 -9.11
C SER A 147 -13.68 6.09 -9.56
N ARG A 148 -14.92 6.31 -9.10
CA ARG A 148 -15.69 7.51 -9.40
C ARG A 148 -16.19 8.16 -8.12
N PHE A 149 -15.97 9.47 -8.02
CA PHE A 149 -16.21 10.24 -6.81
C PHE A 149 -17.07 11.47 -7.15
N PRO A 150 -18.40 11.42 -6.94
CA PRO A 150 -19.28 12.54 -7.30
C PRO A 150 -18.97 13.85 -6.58
N SER A 151 -18.31 13.79 -5.42
CA SER A 151 -17.88 14.95 -4.65
C SER A 151 -16.60 14.66 -3.88
N ARG A 152 -15.93 15.72 -3.39
CA ARG A 152 -14.80 15.61 -2.46
C ARG A 152 -15.18 14.82 -1.20
N ASN A 153 -16.40 15.01 -0.71
CA ASN A 153 -16.90 14.28 0.46
C ASN A 153 -17.08 12.78 0.17
N ASP A 154 -17.48 12.41 -1.04
CA ASP A 154 -17.54 11.00 -1.45
C ASP A 154 -16.15 10.38 -1.54
N LEU A 155 -15.17 11.09 -2.09
CA LEU A 155 -13.76 10.65 -2.08
C LEU A 155 -13.27 10.39 -0.65
N ILE A 156 -13.41 11.37 0.25
CA ILE A 156 -12.99 11.25 1.65
C ILE A 156 -13.72 10.08 2.33
N LYS A 157 -15.03 9.94 2.10
CA LYS A 157 -15.83 8.85 2.68
C LYS A 157 -15.35 7.47 2.21
N VAL A 158 -15.01 7.32 0.93
CA VAL A 158 -14.46 6.06 0.39
C VAL A 158 -13.07 5.77 0.94
N LEU A 159 -12.21 6.77 1.08
CA LEU A 159 -10.89 6.62 1.71
C LEU A 159 -11.01 6.22 3.18
N LEU A 160 -11.93 6.83 3.92
CA LEU A 160 -12.23 6.43 5.30
C LEU A 160 -12.74 4.99 5.38
N ALA A 161 -13.63 4.57 4.47
CA ALA A 161 -14.06 3.18 4.41
C ALA A 161 -12.88 2.24 4.15
N SER A 162 -12.01 2.59 3.21
CA SER A 162 -10.78 1.85 2.85
C SER A 162 -9.78 1.74 3.99
N SER A 163 -9.78 2.67 4.95
CA SER A 163 -8.89 2.69 6.13
C SER A 163 -9.56 2.25 7.44
N PHE A 164 -10.82 1.82 7.40
CA PHE A 164 -11.55 1.39 8.60
C PHE A 164 -11.25 -0.07 8.91
N VAL A 165 -10.24 -0.35 9.72
CA VAL A 165 -9.95 -1.72 10.18
C VAL A 165 -10.90 -2.07 11.33
N PRO A 166 -11.77 -3.08 11.20
CA PRO A 166 -12.63 -3.55 12.28
C PRO A 166 -11.80 -3.93 13.52
N VAL A 167 -12.36 -3.77 14.72
CA VAL A 167 -11.68 -3.92 16.03
C VAL A 167 -10.75 -2.74 16.38
N TYR A 168 -10.04 -2.14 15.43
CA TYR A 168 -9.13 -1.01 15.67
C TYR A 168 -9.79 0.37 15.60
N ALA A 169 -10.76 0.58 14.70
CA ALA A 169 -11.37 1.89 14.43
C ALA A 169 -12.79 2.08 15.01
N GLY A 170 -13.24 1.18 15.88
CA GLY A 170 -14.58 1.16 16.48
C GLY A 170 -15.54 0.13 15.87
N LEU A 171 -16.81 0.18 16.29
CA LEU A 171 -17.86 -0.79 15.90
C LEU A 171 -18.70 -0.35 14.69
N LYS A 172 -18.60 0.91 14.26
CA LYS A 172 -19.46 1.49 13.22
C LYS A 172 -18.72 1.59 11.88
N ALA A 173 -18.93 0.59 11.03
CA ALA A 173 -18.52 0.62 9.63
C ALA A 173 -19.02 1.87 8.89
N VAL A 174 -18.31 2.29 7.85
CA VAL A 174 -18.63 3.49 7.08
C VAL A 174 -19.80 3.21 6.15
N GLU A 175 -20.85 4.02 6.21
CA GLU A 175 -21.97 3.94 5.28
C GLU A 175 -21.67 4.72 3.99
N TYR A 176 -21.74 4.02 2.86
CA TYR A 176 -21.57 4.59 1.52
C TYR A 176 -22.54 3.90 0.55
N LYS A 177 -23.34 4.71 -0.16
CA LYS A 177 -24.37 4.25 -1.11
C LYS A 177 -25.34 3.21 -0.51
N GLY A 178 -25.80 3.45 0.72
CA GLY A 178 -26.76 2.59 1.41
C GLY A 178 -26.20 1.24 1.88
N GLN A 179 -24.87 1.06 1.82
CA GLN A 179 -24.18 -0.15 2.26
C GLN A 179 -23.08 0.19 3.26
N LYS A 180 -22.68 -0.79 4.08
CA LYS A 180 -21.62 -0.66 5.07
C LYS A 180 -20.31 -1.23 4.53
N TRP A 181 -19.24 -0.45 4.68
CA TRP A 181 -17.93 -0.74 4.14
C TRP A 181 -16.84 -0.62 5.20
N VAL A 182 -15.80 -1.43 5.04
CA VAL A 182 -14.61 -1.51 5.91
C VAL A 182 -13.35 -1.66 5.05
N ASP A 183 -12.20 -1.74 5.71
CA ASP A 183 -10.88 -1.70 5.08
C ASP A 183 -10.76 -2.64 3.87
N GLY A 184 -10.31 -2.10 2.74
CA GLY A 184 -10.13 -2.86 1.50
C GLY A 184 -9.07 -3.93 1.60
N GLY A 185 -8.09 -3.75 2.49
CA GLY A 185 -7.04 -4.71 2.81
C GLY A 185 -7.53 -6.03 3.37
N LEU A 186 -8.79 -6.13 3.81
CA LEU A 186 -9.39 -7.39 4.22
C LEU A 186 -9.70 -8.33 3.05
N THR A 187 -9.87 -7.78 1.83
CA THR A 187 -10.24 -8.56 0.64
C THR A 187 -9.28 -8.38 -0.52
N ASN A 188 -8.77 -7.16 -0.73
CA ASN A 188 -7.84 -6.82 -1.79
C ASN A 188 -6.90 -5.68 -1.33
N GLY A 189 -5.84 -6.06 -0.63
CA GLY A 189 -4.85 -5.15 -0.05
C GLY A 189 -3.84 -4.60 -1.04
N LEU A 190 -3.65 -5.22 -2.20
CA LEU A 190 -2.81 -4.68 -3.28
C LEU A 190 -3.53 -4.81 -4.62
N PRO A 191 -4.40 -3.84 -4.96
CA PRO A 191 -5.21 -3.94 -6.16
C PRO A 191 -4.37 -3.94 -7.43
N ILE A 192 -4.54 -4.96 -8.28
CA ILE A 192 -3.95 -5.01 -9.61
C ILE A 192 -5.02 -4.64 -10.64
N LEU A 193 -4.75 -3.61 -11.45
CA LEU A 193 -5.72 -3.15 -12.44
C LEU A 193 -5.71 -4.07 -13.68
N PRO A 194 -6.88 -4.35 -14.29
CA PRO A 194 -7.00 -5.33 -15.37
C PRO A 194 -6.38 -4.88 -16.70
N VAL A 195 -6.17 -3.57 -16.86
CA VAL A 195 -5.59 -2.95 -18.05
C VAL A 195 -4.28 -2.29 -17.66
N GLY A 196 -3.21 -2.67 -18.36
CA GLY A 196 -1.88 -2.09 -18.15
C GLY A 196 -0.97 -2.91 -17.24
N ARG A 197 0.30 -2.51 -17.19
CA ARG A 197 1.27 -2.95 -16.19
C ARG A 197 1.08 -2.16 -14.90
N THR A 198 0.70 -2.84 -13.82
CA THR A 198 0.56 -2.21 -12.50
C THR A 198 1.84 -2.39 -11.71
N VAL A 199 2.64 -1.33 -11.55
CA VAL A 199 3.82 -1.30 -10.68
C VAL A 199 3.38 -1.33 -9.22
N THR A 200 3.86 -2.30 -8.45
CA THR A 200 3.43 -2.54 -7.08
C THR A 200 4.37 -1.95 -6.05
N VAL A 201 3.81 -1.30 -5.03
CA VAL A 201 4.53 -0.71 -3.91
C VAL A 201 4.03 -1.35 -2.62
N SER A 202 4.95 -1.87 -1.81
CA SER A 202 4.60 -2.51 -0.53
C SER A 202 5.68 -2.30 0.51
N PRO A 203 5.31 -2.03 1.78
CA PRO A 203 6.26 -2.02 2.89
C PRO A 203 6.70 -3.42 3.32
N PHE A 204 6.07 -4.47 2.79
CA PHE A 204 6.39 -5.87 3.09
C PHE A 204 7.30 -6.44 2.00
N SER A 205 8.37 -7.11 2.40
CA SER A 205 9.28 -7.82 1.49
C SER A 205 8.54 -8.91 0.72
N GLY A 206 8.79 -9.02 -0.58
CA GLY A 206 8.20 -10.04 -1.42
C GLY A 206 8.52 -9.86 -2.89
N ARG A 207 7.72 -10.50 -3.76
CA ARG A 207 7.87 -10.42 -5.23
C ARG A 207 7.14 -9.20 -5.79
N LEU A 208 7.55 -8.03 -5.35
CA LEU A 208 6.91 -6.74 -5.65
C LEU A 208 7.93 -5.79 -6.29
N ASP A 209 7.47 -4.79 -7.03
CA ASP A 209 8.38 -3.93 -7.80
C ASP A 209 9.16 -2.97 -6.90
N ILE A 210 8.49 -2.43 -5.87
CA ILE A 210 9.08 -1.54 -4.87
C ILE A 210 8.70 -2.08 -3.49
N CYS A 211 9.64 -2.81 -2.88
CA CYS A 211 9.54 -3.32 -1.51
C CYS A 211 10.94 -3.42 -0.87
N PRO A 212 11.04 -3.56 0.46
CA PRO A 212 12.32 -3.85 1.10
C PRO A 212 12.95 -5.15 0.58
N GLU A 213 14.27 -5.16 0.42
CA GLU A 213 15.03 -6.38 0.13
C GLU A 213 15.15 -7.24 1.39
N ASP A 214 14.95 -8.55 1.28
CA ASP A 214 15.34 -9.50 2.32
C ASP A 214 16.45 -10.44 1.82
N LYS A 215 17.44 -10.71 2.67
CA LYS A 215 18.62 -11.56 2.40
C LYS A 215 18.44 -12.95 3.04
N GLY A 216 17.22 -13.50 2.98
CA GLY A 216 16.88 -14.84 3.47
C GLY A 216 17.20 -15.95 2.45
N GLN A 217 17.44 -17.19 2.93
CA GLN A 217 17.73 -18.35 2.04
C GLN A 217 16.49 -19.22 1.72
N MET A 218 15.38 -19.07 2.44
CA MET A 218 14.13 -19.80 2.22
C MET A 218 12.95 -18.98 2.76
N ASP A 219 11.99 -18.66 1.89
CA ASP A 219 10.87 -17.77 2.21
C ASP A 219 9.55 -18.55 2.18
N ILE A 220 8.76 -18.46 3.26
CA ILE A 220 7.37 -18.93 3.30
C ILE A 220 6.47 -17.72 3.12
N TYR A 221 5.77 -17.68 1.98
CA TYR A 221 4.80 -16.64 1.65
C TYR A 221 3.38 -17.13 1.94
N ILE A 222 2.57 -16.27 2.57
CA ILE A 222 1.12 -16.45 2.63
C ILE A 222 0.49 -15.35 1.78
N ASN A 223 -0.36 -15.77 0.83
CA ASN A 223 -1.21 -14.84 0.13
C ASN A 223 -2.36 -14.42 1.06
N MET A 224 -2.38 -13.16 1.47
CA MET A 224 -3.45 -12.59 2.26
C MET A 224 -3.99 -11.36 1.54
N ALA A 225 -5.25 -11.42 1.12
CA ALA A 225 -5.92 -10.35 0.39
C ALA A 225 -5.12 -9.82 -0.83
N ASN A 226 -4.66 -10.72 -1.71
CA ASN A 226 -3.84 -10.41 -2.89
C ASN A 226 -2.45 -9.82 -2.60
N GLN A 227 -1.93 -9.99 -1.38
CA GLN A 227 -0.53 -9.70 -1.05
C GLN A 227 0.18 -10.98 -0.66
N ASP A 228 1.35 -11.23 -1.26
CA ASP A 228 2.26 -12.25 -0.78
C ASP A 228 3.08 -11.67 0.37
N ILE A 229 2.69 -11.99 1.60
CA ILE A 229 3.37 -11.57 2.83
C ILE A 229 4.26 -12.72 3.30
N MET A 230 5.55 -12.47 3.52
CA MET A 230 6.46 -13.45 4.10
C MET A 230 6.30 -13.50 5.63
N ILE A 231 6.14 -14.71 6.20
CA ILE A 231 5.76 -14.87 7.62
C ILE A 231 6.79 -15.63 8.47
N ILE A 232 7.65 -16.47 7.88
CA ILE A 232 8.62 -17.27 8.66
C ILE A 232 9.98 -17.37 7.96
N LYS A 233 11.04 -17.15 8.74
CA LYS A 233 12.44 -17.41 8.40
C LYS A 233 12.89 -18.71 9.08
N ILE A 234 13.14 -19.78 8.31
CA ILE A 234 13.80 -20.97 8.85
C ILE A 234 15.32 -20.76 8.73
N PHE A 235 15.97 -20.45 9.84
CA PHE A 235 17.43 -20.51 9.90
C PHE A 235 17.87 -21.98 9.84
N LYS A 236 18.63 -22.38 8.82
CA LYS A 236 19.45 -23.59 8.94
C LYS A 236 20.43 -23.35 10.07
N GLY A 237 20.35 -24.16 11.12
CA GLY A 237 21.33 -24.17 12.20
C GLY A 237 22.73 -24.32 11.61
N LYS A 238 23.50 -23.24 11.65
CA LYS A 238 24.95 -23.37 11.60
C LYS A 238 25.33 -24.04 12.92
N ARG A 239 25.66 -25.34 12.84
CA ARG A 239 26.58 -25.94 13.82
C ARG A 239 27.83 -25.05 13.80
N CYS A 240 28.02 -24.25 14.84
CA CYS A 240 29.32 -23.65 15.10
C CYS A 240 30.27 -24.80 15.39
N GLN A 241 31.15 -25.10 14.44
CA GLN A 241 32.23 -26.07 14.59
C GLN A 241 33.48 -25.41 13.99
N GLY A 242 34.45 -25.13 14.88
CA GLY A 242 35.79 -24.57 14.57
C GLY A 242 35.78 -23.08 14.21
N ASP A 243 36.64 -22.20 14.70
CA ASP A 243 37.96 -22.39 15.32
C ASP A 243 38.25 -21.25 16.31
N ILE A 244 38.79 -21.63 17.46
CA ILE A 244 39.42 -20.73 18.43
C ILE A 244 40.84 -20.45 17.89
N PRO A 245 41.25 -19.20 17.63
CA PRO A 245 42.65 -18.92 17.44
C PRO A 245 43.33 -18.97 18.81
N VAL A 246 44.10 -20.04 19.00
CA VAL A 246 45.12 -20.19 20.02
C VAL A 246 46.10 -19.02 19.90
N ILE A 247 46.10 -18.12 20.89
CA ILE A 247 47.27 -17.27 21.17
C ILE A 247 47.97 -17.92 22.36
N GLY A 248 49.18 -18.42 22.09
CA GLY A 248 50.00 -19.17 23.03
C GLY A 248 50.52 -18.32 24.18
N ASN A 249 50.63 -19.00 25.32
CA ASN A 249 51.34 -18.59 26.54
C ASN A 249 52.76 -18.09 26.28
N VAL A 250 53.16 -17.04 26.99
CA VAL A 250 54.52 -16.90 27.54
C VAL A 250 54.45 -16.29 28.95
N ASN A 251 54.59 -17.18 29.94
CA ASN A 251 55.32 -17.10 31.21
C ASN A 251 55.29 -15.85 32.12
N ASN A 252 54.82 -16.13 33.36
CA ASN A 252 55.49 -15.96 34.66
C ASN A 252 56.39 -14.73 34.93
N GLY A 253 56.09 -14.04 36.04
CA GLY A 253 57.14 -13.45 36.88
C GLY A 253 56.67 -12.35 37.84
N MET A 254 56.44 -12.76 39.09
CA MET A 254 56.73 -12.04 40.36
C MET A 254 57.10 -10.55 40.28
N ALA A 255 56.27 -9.69 40.89
CA ALA A 255 56.59 -8.78 42.01
C ALA A 255 55.41 -7.83 42.26
#